data_AF-A0AAU6DIS8-F1
#
_entry.id   AF-A0AAU6DIS8-F1
#
_cell.length_a   1.000
_cell.length_b   1.000
_cell.length_c   1.000
_cell.angle_alpha   90.00
_cell.angle_beta   90.00
_cell.angle_gamma   90.00
#
_symmetry.space_group_name_H-M   'P 1'
#
loop_
_entity.id
_entity.type
_entity.pdbx_description
1 polymer ?
#
loop_
_entity_poly.entity_id
_entity_poly.type
_entity_poly.pdbx_seq_one_letter_code
_entity_poly.pdbx_strand_id
1 'polypeptide(L)'
;MPLHDDLTAAQRSLDELVRSLGLLEERLGSGLEIRRVRTDAGHLRESLALLRDAVPAAGPAAGPDLVTIPDAPYDTALWSSAASSAAADYVDDEGIGARDRHAP
;
A
#
# COMPACT_ATOMS: atom_id res chain seq x y z
N MET A 1 3.22 18.10 -22.03
CA MET A 1 3.50 16.72 -22.47
C MET A 1 2.33 15.85 -22.02
N PRO A 2 1.92 14.84 -22.79
CA PRO A 2 0.86 13.92 -22.37
C PRO A 2 1.33 13.11 -21.15
N LEU A 3 0.46 12.92 -20.16
CA LEU A 3 0.71 12.14 -18.93
C LEU A 3 1.33 10.74 -19.20
N HIS A 4 0.92 10.11 -20.29
CA HIS A 4 1.43 8.80 -20.69
C HIS A 4 2.91 8.86 -21.15
N ASP A 5 3.32 9.98 -21.76
CA ASP A 5 4.71 10.21 -22.16
C ASP A 5 5.57 10.43 -20.91
N ASP A 6 5.06 11.14 -19.91
CA ASP A 6 5.75 11.36 -18.64
C ASP A 6 5.94 10.05 -17.86
N LEU A 7 4.93 9.18 -17.83
CA LEU A 7 5.04 7.83 -17.23
C LEU A 7 6.05 6.95 -18.00
N THR A 8 6.06 7.05 -19.33
CA THR A 8 7.01 6.33 -20.17
C THR A 8 8.44 6.82 -19.94
N ALA A 9 8.63 8.13 -19.80
CA ALA A 9 9.92 8.73 -19.47
C ALA A 9 10.40 8.27 -18.07
N ALA A 10 9.52 8.31 -17.08
CA ALA A 10 9.82 7.84 -15.72
C ALA A 10 10.24 6.35 -15.70
N GLN A 11 9.55 5.49 -16.48
CA GLN A 11 9.90 4.08 -16.58
C GLN A 11 11.31 3.90 -17.19
N ARG A 12 11.64 4.63 -18.25
CA ARG A 12 12.98 4.57 -18.86
C ARG A 12 14.07 5.01 -17.89
N SER A 13 13.87 6.12 -17.17
CA SER A 13 14.83 6.58 -16.17
C SER A 13 15.04 5.56 -15.04
N LEU A 14 13.99 4.85 -14.63
CA LEU A 14 14.11 3.78 -13.65
C LEU A 14 14.88 2.56 -14.21
N ASP A 15 14.65 2.20 -15.47
CA ASP A 15 15.39 1.13 -16.14
C ASP A 15 16.89 1.46 -16.23
N GLU A 16 17.24 2.73 -16.52
CA GLU A 16 18.61 3.24 -16.54
C GLU A 16 19.26 3.24 -15.14
N LEU A 17 18.49 3.61 -14.10
CA LEU A 17 18.95 3.53 -12.71
C LEU A 17 19.29 2.09 -12.34
N VAL A 18 18.40 1.12 -12.62
CA VAL A 18 18.64 -0.30 -12.31
C VAL A 18 19.88 -0.82 -13.03
N ARG A 19 20.07 -0.44 -14.31
CA ARG A 19 21.30 -0.78 -15.05
C ARG A 19 22.54 -0.21 -14.37
N SER A 20 22.51 1.05 -13.97
CA SER A 20 23.63 1.71 -13.29
C SER A 20 23.96 1.08 -11.94
N LEU A 21 22.94 0.64 -11.19
CA LEU A 21 23.11 -0.09 -9.93
C LEU A 21 23.74 -1.48 -10.13
N GLY A 22 23.48 -2.15 -11.26
CA GLY A 22 24.16 -3.40 -11.63
C GLY A 22 25.66 -3.18 -11.84
N LEU A 23 26.04 -2.16 -12.61
CA LEU A 23 27.44 -1.79 -12.81
C LEU A 23 28.12 -1.36 -11.48
N LEU A 24 27.37 -0.72 -10.60
CA LEU A 24 27.88 -0.32 -9.29
C LEU A 24 28.10 -1.53 -8.38
N GLU A 25 27.21 -2.52 -8.41
CA GLU A 25 27.41 -3.79 -7.69
C GLU A 25 28.64 -4.53 -8.18
N GLU A 26 28.89 -4.59 -9.49
CA GLU A 26 30.10 -5.22 -10.02
C GLU A 26 31.40 -4.58 -9.48
N ARG A 27 31.36 -3.28 -9.18
CA ARG A 27 32.53 -2.52 -8.69
C ARG A 27 32.65 -2.48 -7.17
N LEU A 28 31.53 -2.42 -6.45
CA LEU A 28 31.48 -2.25 -4.99
C LEU A 28 31.17 -3.56 -4.25
N GLY A 29 30.75 -4.60 -4.96
CA GLY A 29 30.20 -5.82 -4.39
C GLY A 29 28.75 -5.66 -3.91
N SER A 30 28.17 -6.78 -3.48
CA SER A 30 26.76 -6.86 -3.06
C SER A 30 26.55 -6.46 -1.60
N GLY A 31 27.05 -5.28 -1.21
CA GLY A 31 26.90 -4.73 0.13
C GLY A 31 25.43 -4.48 0.53
N LEU A 32 25.18 -4.22 1.82
CA LEU A 32 23.84 -3.99 2.35
C LEU A 32 23.13 -2.84 1.61
N GLU A 33 23.85 -1.76 1.35
CA GLU A 33 23.36 -0.56 0.69
C GLU A 33 22.98 -0.84 -0.76
N ILE A 34 23.80 -1.62 -1.49
CA ILE A 34 23.51 -2.03 -2.87
C ILE A 34 22.24 -2.88 -2.92
N ARG A 35 22.12 -3.85 -2.00
CA ARG A 35 20.92 -4.69 -1.90
C ARG A 35 19.69 -3.87 -1.58
N ARG A 36 19.78 -2.94 -0.63
CA ARG A 36 18.68 -2.05 -0.25
C ARG A 36 18.20 -1.20 -1.43
N VAL A 37 19.12 -0.49 -2.08
CA VAL A 37 18.77 0.38 -3.21
C VAL A 37 18.17 -0.41 -4.37
N ARG A 38 18.63 -1.65 -4.60
CA ARG A 38 18.02 -2.54 -5.60
C ARG A 38 16.60 -2.95 -5.25
N THR A 39 16.35 -3.32 -3.99
CA THR A 39 15.01 -3.64 -3.50
C THR A 39 14.09 -2.43 -3.65
N ASP A 40 14.56 -1.23 -3.26
CA ASP A 40 13.79 0.01 -3.38
C ASP A 40 13.48 0.33 -4.86
N ALA A 41 14.42 0.14 -5.78
CA ALA A 41 14.19 0.30 -7.21
C ALA A 41 13.18 -0.73 -7.78
N GLY A 42 13.17 -1.95 -7.22
CA GLY A 42 12.16 -2.97 -7.51
C GLY A 42 10.77 -2.54 -7.08
N HIS A 43 10.62 -2.10 -5.83
CA HIS A 43 9.36 -1.57 -5.31
C HIS A 43 8.88 -0.33 -6.05
N LEU A 44 9.80 0.55 -6.47
CA LEU A 44 9.45 1.71 -7.27
C LEU A 44 8.92 1.32 -8.66
N ARG A 45 9.47 0.25 -9.27
CA ARG A 45 8.97 -0.25 -10.56
C ARG A 45 7.54 -0.79 -10.42
N GLU A 46 7.27 -1.54 -9.36
CA GLU A 46 5.93 -2.02 -9.05
C GLU A 46 4.96 -0.87 -8.79
N SER A 47 5.37 0.12 -7.97
CA SER A 47 4.58 1.32 -7.70
C SER A 47 4.26 2.12 -8.97
N LEU A 48 5.22 2.21 -9.90
CA LEU A 48 5.01 2.90 -11.19
C LEU A 48 4.05 2.12 -12.09
N ALA A 49 4.09 0.79 -12.07
CA ALA A 49 3.13 -0.04 -12.80
C ALA A 49 1.70 0.17 -12.26
N LEU A 50 1.53 0.15 -10.93
CA LEU A 50 0.25 0.44 -10.29
C LEU A 50 -0.24 1.85 -10.63
N LEU A 51 0.65 2.84 -10.64
CA LEU A 51 0.30 4.21 -11.01
C LEU A 51 -0.20 4.28 -12.45
N ARG A 52 0.45 3.58 -13.39
CA ARG A 52 0.01 3.51 -14.79
C ARG A 52 -1.36 2.88 -14.93
N ASP A 53 -1.64 1.81 -14.19
CA ASP A 53 -2.93 1.12 -14.22
C ASP A 53 -4.05 1.97 -13.59
N ALA A 54 -3.69 2.83 -12.63
CA ALA A 54 -4.61 3.79 -12.02
C ALA A 54 -4.91 5.01 -12.90
N VAL A 55 -4.10 5.29 -13.93
CA VAL A 55 -4.41 6.36 -14.88
C VAL A 55 -5.59 5.90 -15.73
N PRO A 56 -6.76 6.58 -15.66
CA PRO A 56 -7.88 6.23 -16.49
C PRO A 56 -7.46 6.36 -17.96
N ALA A 57 -7.58 5.26 -18.71
CA ALA A 57 -7.52 5.31 -20.17
C ALA A 57 -8.45 6.44 -20.60
N ALA A 58 -7.97 7.31 -21.50
CA ALA A 58 -8.62 8.56 -21.91
C ALA A 58 -10.01 8.34 -22.55
N GLY A 59 -10.97 7.92 -21.75
CA GLY A 59 -12.39 7.80 -21.99
C GLY A 59 -13.13 8.55 -20.89
N PRO A 60 -14.42 8.85 -21.08
CA PRO A 60 -15.19 9.57 -20.07
C PRO A 60 -15.08 8.80 -18.76
N ALA A 61 -14.57 9.48 -17.72
CA ALA A 61 -14.52 8.92 -16.38
C ALA A 61 -15.94 8.48 -16.02
N ALA A 62 -16.19 7.17 -16.04
CA ALA A 62 -17.39 6.63 -15.42
C ALA A 62 -17.30 7.12 -13.97
N GLY A 63 -18.27 7.94 -13.56
CA GLY A 63 -18.32 8.43 -12.19
C GLY A 63 -18.17 7.25 -11.23
N PRO A 64 -17.53 7.46 -10.05
CA PRO A 64 -17.38 6.38 -9.08
C PRO A 64 -18.75 5.71 -8.87
N ASP A 65 -18.77 4.38 -8.79
CA ASP A 65 -19.99 3.65 -8.51
C ASP A 65 -20.55 4.12 -7.16
N LEU A 66 -21.60 4.93 -7.21
CA LEU A 66 -22.18 5.55 -6.04
C LEU A 66 -23.08 4.51 -5.37
N VAL A 67 -22.54 3.86 -4.34
CA VAL A 67 -23.34 3.04 -3.44
C VAL A 67 -24.24 3.99 -2.64
N THR A 68 -25.54 3.93 -2.91
CA THR A 68 -26.54 4.70 -2.15
C THR A 68 -26.62 4.11 -0.75
N ILE A 69 -26.12 4.83 0.25
CA ILE A 69 -26.32 4.49 1.66
C ILE A 69 -27.71 5.01 2.05
N PRO A 70 -28.65 4.14 2.46
CA PRO A 70 -29.96 4.59 2.90
C PRO A 70 -29.85 5.43 4.17
N ASP A 71 -30.56 6.56 4.25
CA ASP A 71 -30.72 7.36 5.47
C ASP A 71 -31.62 6.67 6.53
N ALA A 72 -31.97 5.41 6.30
CA ALA A 72 -32.73 4.62 7.26
C ALA A 72 -31.91 4.47 8.55
N PRO A 73 -32.53 4.65 9.74
CA PRO A 73 -31.83 4.41 10.99
C PRO A 73 -31.29 2.98 11.00
N TYR A 74 -30.03 2.82 11.41
CA TYR A 74 -29.41 1.51 11.55
C TYR A 74 -30.25 0.62 12.46
N ASP A 75 -30.38 -0.65 12.07
CA ASP A 75 -31.00 -1.65 12.93
C ASP A 75 -30.11 -1.89 14.16
N THR A 76 -30.56 -1.38 15.30
CA THR A 76 -29.85 -1.52 16.59
C THR A 76 -29.84 -2.96 17.08
N ALA A 77 -30.69 -3.85 16.54
CA ALA A 77 -30.67 -5.27 16.84
C ALA A 77 -29.41 -5.99 16.31
N LEU A 78 -28.75 -5.44 15.28
CA LEU A 78 -27.47 -5.96 14.77
C LEU A 78 -26.33 -5.81 15.79
N TRP A 79 -26.47 -4.91 16.76
CA TRP A 79 -25.44 -4.59 17.76
C TRP A 79 -25.84 -4.95 19.20
N SER A 80 -27.09 -5.33 19.44
CA SER A 80 -27.61 -5.62 20.79
C SER A 80 -27.33 -7.05 21.28
N SER A 81 -27.11 -8.00 20.37
CA SER A 81 -26.64 -9.36 20.75
C SER A 81 -25.23 -9.35 21.35
N ALA A 82 -24.41 -8.34 21.02
CA ALA A 82 -23.11 -8.11 21.63
C ALA A 82 -23.17 -7.42 23.00
N ALA A 83 -24.28 -6.74 23.32
CA ALA A 83 -24.43 -5.97 24.56
C ALA A 83 -25.29 -6.65 25.65
N SER A 84 -25.83 -7.85 25.40
CA SER A 84 -26.72 -8.55 26.35
C SER A 84 -26.17 -9.84 26.97
N SER A 85 -24.87 -10.12 26.87
CA SER A 85 -24.23 -11.01 27.84
C SER A 85 -23.83 -10.22 29.09
N ALA A 86 -24.84 -9.81 29.87
CA ALA A 86 -24.62 -9.41 31.25
C ALA A 86 -24.28 -10.65 32.09
N ALA A 87 -23.03 -11.09 32.02
CA ALA A 87 -22.28 -11.76 33.08
C ALA A 87 -20.88 -12.15 32.56
N ALA A 88 -19.86 -11.70 33.29
CA ALA A 88 -18.44 -12.03 33.20
C ALA A 88 -17.62 -11.32 32.09
N ASP A 89 -16.84 -10.34 32.55
CA ASP A 89 -15.41 -10.23 32.22
C ASP A 89 -15.03 -10.01 30.75
N TYR A 90 -15.58 -8.98 30.11
CA TYR A 90 -14.96 -8.41 28.91
C TYR A 90 -13.86 -7.44 29.30
N VAL A 91 -12.71 -8.00 29.70
CA VAL A 91 -11.43 -7.29 29.60
C VAL A 91 -11.13 -7.20 28.11
N ASP A 92 -11.25 -5.99 27.58
CA ASP A 92 -10.81 -5.64 26.24
C ASP A 92 -9.27 -5.71 26.18
N ASP A 93 -8.73 -6.90 25.90
CA ASP A 93 -7.29 -7.10 25.63
C ASP A 93 -6.99 -6.78 24.16
N GLU A 94 -7.42 -5.60 23.69
CA GLU A 94 -6.89 -4.98 22.48
C GLU A 94 -5.53 -4.34 22.79
N GLY A 95 -4.57 -5.21 23.07
CA GLY A 95 -3.16 -4.89 23.22
C GLY A 95 -2.31 -5.92 22.48
N ILE A 96 -2.00 -5.65 21.21
CA ILE A 96 -0.86 -6.31 20.52
C ILE A 96 0.45 -5.72 21.06
N GLY A 97 0.70 -6.03 22.33
CA GLY A 97 1.96 -5.85 23.04
C GLY A 97 2.10 -7.05 23.95
N ALA A 98 2.84 -8.06 23.50
CA ALA A 98 3.16 -9.22 24.33
C ALA A 98 3.65 -8.76 25.71
N ARG A 99 3.01 -9.25 26.78
CA ARG A 99 3.20 -8.83 28.19
C ARG A 99 4.65 -8.88 28.70
N ASP A 100 5.58 -9.49 27.95
CA ASP A 100 6.96 -9.75 28.38
C ASP A 100 8.06 -9.13 27.50
N ARG A 101 7.78 -8.10 26.70
CA ARG A 101 8.83 -7.34 25.99
C ARG A 101 9.01 -5.93 26.55
N HIS A 102 9.69 -5.83 27.69
CA HIS A 102 10.33 -4.57 28.05
C HIS A 102 11.62 -4.43 27.22
N ALA A 103 11.65 -3.45 26.32
CA ALA A 103 12.91 -2.93 25.78
C ALA A 103 13.67 -2.19 26.91
N PRO A 104 15.01 -2.17 26.89
CA PRO A 104 15.85 -1.94 28.07
C PRO A 104 15.61 -0.62 28.81
#